data_AF-A0A7S1U031-F1
#
_entry.id   AF-A0A7S1U031-F1
#
_cell.length_a   1.000
_cell.length_b   1.000
_cell.length_c   1.000
_cell.angle_alpha   90.00
_cell.angle_beta   90.00
_cell.angle_gamma   90.00
#
_symmetry.space_group_name_H-M   'P 1'
#
loop_
_entity.id
_entity.type
_entity.pdbx_description
1 polymer ?
#
loop_
_entity_poly.entity_id
_entity_poly.type
_entity_poly.pdbx_seq_one_letter_code
_entity_poly.pdbx_strand_id
1 'polypeptide(L)'
;LAKADLSESLDDMEGELERLFLYAVCWCIGGPLLGDHCAELDEYLRTKSENMPLKLEDEDTVFDYYVNLETMDWERWRAPTWSFPSTVQNLDFNTLLVPTADSARINYVTEIMRSQ
;
A
#
# COMPACT_ATOMS: atom_id res chain seq x y z
N LEU A 1 3.37 17.80 -2.29
CA LEU A 1 3.62 16.84 -3.37
C LEU A 1 4.75 15.94 -2.93
N ALA A 2 4.47 14.69 -2.59
CA ALA A 2 5.52 13.70 -2.42
C ALA A 2 6.30 13.61 -3.74
N LYS A 3 7.63 13.68 -3.69
CA LYS A 3 8.48 13.50 -4.87
C LYS A 3 8.97 12.06 -4.87
N ALA A 4 8.78 11.37 -5.98
CA ALA A 4 9.43 10.10 -6.23
C ALA A 4 10.89 10.34 -6.60
N ASP A 5 11.80 9.53 -6.07
CA ASP A 5 13.20 9.51 -6.48
C ASP A 5 13.38 8.41 -7.53
N LEU A 6 13.59 8.82 -8.78
CA LEU A 6 13.73 7.90 -9.92
C LEU A 6 15.20 7.69 -10.23
N SER A 7 15.55 6.48 -10.62
CA SER A 7 16.88 6.13 -11.10
C SER A 7 17.26 6.89 -12.39
N GLU A 8 18.55 7.18 -12.55
CA GLU A 8 19.09 7.81 -13.77
C GLU A 8 19.25 6.80 -14.93
N SER A 9 19.33 5.51 -14.59
CA SER A 9 19.42 4.39 -15.52
C SER A 9 18.07 4.14 -16.17
N LEU A 10 18.01 4.05 -17.50
CA LEU A 10 16.76 3.82 -18.23
C LEU A 10 16.12 2.48 -17.89
N ASP A 11 16.93 1.43 -17.75
CA ASP A 11 16.46 0.07 -17.49
C ASP A 11 15.83 -0.02 -16.09
N ASP A 12 16.44 0.63 -15.09
CA ASP A 12 15.92 0.66 -13.72
C ASP A 12 14.65 1.52 -13.64
N MET A 13 14.64 2.68 -14.31
CA MET A 13 13.51 3.62 -14.33
C MET A 13 12.27 3.01 -14.99
N GLU A 14 12.43 2.18 -16.02
CA GLU A 14 11.31 1.45 -16.63
C GLU A 14 10.62 0.56 -15.59
N GLY A 15 11.41 -0.18 -14.81
CA GLY A 15 10.89 -1.03 -13.73
C GLY A 15 10.21 -0.23 -12.62
N GLU A 16 10.78 0.91 -12.23
CA GLU A 16 10.22 1.81 -11.20
C GLU A 16 8.86 2.40 -11.62
N LEU A 17 8.77 2.87 -12.87
CA LEU A 17 7.54 3.42 -13.42
C LEU A 17 6.46 2.35 -13.61
N GLU A 18 6.85 1.15 -14.02
CA GLU A 18 5.92 0.04 -14.15
C GLU A 18 5.31 -0.34 -12.79
N ARG A 19 6.11 -0.43 -11.71
CA ARG A 19 5.59 -0.67 -10.36
C ARG A 19 4.60 0.41 -9.93
N LEU A 20 4.97 1.68 -10.13
CA LEU A 20 4.10 2.80 -9.78
C LEU A 20 2.79 2.79 -10.59
N PHE A 21 2.87 2.45 -11.88
CA PHE A 21 1.70 2.30 -12.75
C PHE A 21 0.79 1.15 -12.30
N LEU A 22 1.35 -0.03 -12.02
CA LEU A 22 0.61 -1.19 -11.51
C LEU A 22 -0.09 -0.85 -10.20
N TYR A 23 0.60 -0.18 -9.27
CA TYR A 23 0.04 0.30 -8.01
C TYR A 23 -1.14 1.25 -8.25
N ALA A 24 -0.97 2.25 -9.12
CA ALA A 24 -2.04 3.20 -9.45
C ALA A 24 -3.26 2.51 -10.08
N VAL A 25 -3.05 1.59 -11.03
CA VAL A 25 -4.13 0.82 -11.67
C VAL A 25 -4.88 -0.03 -10.64
N CYS A 26 -4.13 -0.72 -9.78
CA CYS A 26 -4.69 -1.53 -8.71
C CYS A 26 -5.62 -0.71 -7.82
N TRP A 27 -5.22 0.49 -7.40
CA TRP A 27 -6.03 1.33 -6.52
C TRP A 27 -7.15 2.10 -7.23
N CYS A 28 -6.99 2.44 -8.51
CA CYS A 28 -8.04 3.06 -9.32
C CYS A 28 -9.20 2.10 -9.63
N ILE A 29 -8.89 0.84 -9.93
CA ILE A 29 -9.89 -0.19 -10.31
C ILE A 29 -10.35 -0.98 -9.09
N GLY A 30 -9.41 -1.31 -8.20
CA GLY A 30 -9.59 -2.21 -7.08
C GLY A 30 -10.00 -1.56 -5.77
N GLY A 31 -9.87 -0.23 -5.64
CA GLY A 31 -10.32 0.50 -4.44
C GLY A 31 -11.79 0.26 -4.03
N PRO A 32 -12.74 0.11 -4.97
CA PRO A 32 -14.13 -0.25 -4.67
C PRO A 32 -14.40 -1.76 -4.52
N LEU A 33 -13.44 -2.62 -4.86
CA LEU A 33 -13.63 -4.07 -4.81
C LEU A 33 -13.60 -4.55 -3.36
N LEU A 34 -14.50 -5.47 -3.03
CA LEU A 34 -14.65 -6.06 -1.70
C LEU A 34 -14.45 -7.58 -1.81
N GLY A 35 -13.72 -8.16 -0.86
CA GLY A 35 -13.56 -9.61 -0.73
C GLY A 35 -12.85 -10.24 -1.92
N ASP A 36 -13.45 -11.30 -2.48
CA ASP A 36 -12.83 -12.20 -3.47
C ASP A 36 -12.39 -11.49 -4.77
N HIS A 37 -13.04 -10.39 -5.15
CA HIS A 37 -12.68 -9.62 -6.34
C HIS A 37 -11.29 -8.96 -6.26
N CYS A 38 -10.79 -8.73 -5.06
CA CYS A 38 -9.41 -8.25 -4.86
C CYS A 38 -8.39 -9.32 -5.26
N ALA A 39 -8.67 -10.58 -4.95
CA ALA A 39 -7.82 -11.71 -5.33
C ALA A 39 -7.86 -11.94 -6.85
N GLU A 40 -9.03 -11.84 -7.48
CA GLU A 40 -9.16 -11.95 -8.94
C GLU A 40 -8.35 -10.88 -9.69
N LEU A 41 -8.36 -9.63 -9.19
CA LEU A 41 -7.57 -8.54 -9.76
C LEU A 41 -6.06 -8.76 -9.54
N ASP A 42 -5.65 -9.20 -8.35
CA ASP A 42 -4.24 -9.55 -8.05
C ASP A 42 -3.73 -10.63 -9.02
N GLU A 43 -4.47 -11.74 -9.15
CA GLU A 43 -4.13 -12.82 -10.06
C GLU A 43 -4.05 -12.33 -11.50
N TYR A 44 -5.04 -11.55 -11.95
CA TYR A 44 -5.04 -10.98 -13.29
C TYR A 44 -3.80 -10.12 -13.55
N LEU A 45 -3.44 -9.19 -12.66
CA LEU A 45 -2.28 -8.32 -12.82
C LEU A 45 -0.97 -9.11 -12.86
N ARG A 46 -0.85 -10.17 -12.06
CA ARG A 46 0.30 -11.09 -12.07
C ARG A 46 0.45 -11.86 -13.39
N THR A 47 -0.64 -12.07 -14.14
CA THR A 47 -0.55 -12.60 -15.51
C THR A 47 -0.05 -11.58 -16.54
N LYS A 48 -0.01 -10.29 -16.20
CA LYS A 48 0.31 -9.20 -17.11
C LYS A 48 1.70 -8.60 -16.89
N SER A 49 2.24 -8.68 -15.69
CA SER A 49 3.57 -8.17 -15.38
C SER A 49 4.28 -9.04 -14.34
N GLU A 50 5.56 -9.27 -14.57
CA GLU A 50 6.46 -9.91 -13.61
C GLU A 50 6.90 -8.94 -12.50
N ASN A 51 6.63 -7.65 -12.65
CA ASN A 51 7.00 -6.59 -11.72
C ASN A 51 5.97 -6.39 -10.59
N MET A 52 5.11 -7.39 -10.38
CA MET A 52 4.18 -7.46 -9.24
C MET A 52 4.92 -7.85 -7.95
N PRO A 53 4.46 -7.42 -6.76
CA PRO A 53 5.14 -7.73 -5.51
C PRO A 53 5.16 -9.24 -5.27
N LEU A 54 6.28 -9.78 -4.80
CA LEU A 54 6.36 -11.17 -4.37
C LEU A 54 5.42 -11.40 -3.18
N LYS A 55 4.63 -12.48 -3.23
CA LYS A 55 3.80 -12.90 -2.10
C LYS A 55 4.70 -13.44 -0.98
N LEU A 56 4.61 -12.84 0.21
CA LEU A 56 5.32 -13.33 1.39
C LEU A 56 4.50 -14.38 2.15
N GLU A 57 3.17 -14.28 2.05
CA GLU A 57 2.19 -15.27 2.54
C GLU A 57 1.28 -15.71 1.38
N ASP A 58 0.75 -16.93 1.42
CA ASP A 58 -0.04 -17.49 0.30
C ASP A 58 -1.30 -16.67 0.02
N GLU A 59 -1.90 -16.10 1.07
CA GLU A 59 -3.09 -15.26 1.03
C GLU A 59 -2.80 -13.79 0.68
N ASP A 60 -1.53 -13.39 0.56
CA ASP A 60 -1.18 -12.02 0.23
C ASP A 60 -1.71 -11.64 -1.16
N THR A 61 -2.23 -10.42 -1.23
CA THR A 61 -2.65 -9.75 -2.46
C THR A 61 -1.81 -8.50 -2.69
N VAL A 62 -1.85 -7.94 -3.89
CA VAL A 62 -1.24 -6.64 -4.19
C VAL A 62 -1.69 -5.51 -3.24
N PHE A 63 -2.87 -5.61 -2.62
CA PHE A 63 -3.35 -4.61 -1.67
C PHE A 63 -2.59 -4.63 -0.33
N ASP A 64 -1.88 -5.72 -0.03
CA ASP A 64 -1.02 -5.85 1.14
C ASP A 64 0.33 -5.16 0.97
N TYR A 65 0.55 -4.54 -0.20
CA TYR A 65 1.77 -3.83 -0.56
C TYR A 65 1.49 -2.39 -1.00
N TYR A 66 2.55 -1.58 -1.00
CA TYR A 66 2.60 -0.24 -1.59
C TYR A 66 3.93 -0.02 -2.27
N VAL A 67 4.00 0.97 -3.17
CA VAL A 67 5.26 1.43 -3.76
C VAL A 67 5.83 2.53 -2.87
N ASN A 68 7.00 2.30 -2.29
CA ASN A 68 7.71 3.32 -1.56
C ASN A 68 8.29 4.34 -2.57
N LEU A 69 7.96 5.62 -2.41
CA LEU A 69 8.35 6.67 -3.36
C LEU A 69 9.83 7.07 -3.27
N GLU A 70 10.53 6.67 -2.19
CA GLU A 70 11.97 6.90 -2.02
C GLU A 70 12.79 5.79 -2.66
N THR A 71 12.36 4.53 -2.52
CA THR A 71 13.08 3.36 -3.08
C THR A 71 12.54 2.92 -4.43
N MET A 72 11.35 3.40 -4.80
CA MET A 72 10.58 2.98 -5.97
C MET A 72 10.40 1.46 -6.06
N ASP A 73 10.31 0.78 -4.91
CA ASP A 73 10.12 -0.66 -4.80
C ASP A 73 8.90 -1.02 -3.94
N TRP A 74 8.46 -2.28 -4.04
CA TRP A 74 7.35 -2.81 -3.27
C TRP A 74 7.70 -3.01 -1.81
N GLU A 75 6.85 -2.50 -0.93
CA GLU A 75 6.92 -2.73 0.50
C GLU A 75 5.59 -3.24 1.03
N ARG A 76 5.64 -4.23 1.93
CA ARG A 76 4.44 -4.78 2.58
C ARG A 76 3.95 -3.79 3.65
N TRP A 77 2.64 -3.56 3.69
CA TRP A 77 2.01 -2.83 4.79
C TRP A 77 2.34 -3.50 6.12
N ARG A 78 2.80 -2.71 7.09
CA ARG A 78 2.99 -3.17 8.46
C ARG A 78 2.20 -2.28 9.39
N ALA A 79 1.54 -2.90 10.36
CA ALA A 79 0.93 -2.14 11.44
C ALA A 79 2.05 -1.36 12.16
N PRO A 80 1.88 -0.04 12.38
CA PRO A 80 2.85 0.72 13.13
C PRO A 80 2.92 0.20 14.57
N THR A 81 4.10 0.23 15.15
CA THR A 81 4.28 -0.15 16.56
C THR A 81 3.42 0.76 17.44
N TRP A 82 2.42 0.18 18.10
CA TRP A 82 1.52 0.90 18.98
C TRP A 82 1.75 0.51 20.43
N SER A 83 1.75 1.51 21.30
CA SER A 83 1.84 1.32 22.76
C SER A 83 0.65 1.96 23.43
N PHE A 84 0.16 1.30 24.48
CA PHE A 84 -0.97 1.81 25.24
C PHE A 84 -0.60 3.16 25.89
N PRO A 85 -1.43 4.22 25.74
CA PRO A 85 -1.13 5.51 26.34
C PRO A 85 -1.28 5.43 27.87
N SER A 86 -0.15 5.29 28.57
CA SER A 86 -0.12 5.18 30.04
C SER A 86 -0.32 6.52 30.77
N THR A 87 -0.34 7.63 30.04
CA THR A 87 -0.38 9.01 30.58
C THR A 87 -1.78 9.55 30.83
N VAL A 88 -2.84 8.87 30.39
CA VAL A 88 -4.22 9.38 30.47
C VAL A 88 -4.99 8.63 31.56
N GLN A 89 -5.27 9.30 32.68
CA GLN A 89 -5.96 8.71 33.84
C GLN A 89 -7.42 8.31 33.57
N ASN A 90 -8.08 8.97 32.62
CA ASN A 90 -9.47 8.69 32.21
C ASN A 90 -9.53 8.54 30.69
N LEU A 91 -8.96 7.45 30.18
CA LEU A 91 -9.04 7.11 28.77
C LEU A 91 -10.48 6.72 28.43
N ASP A 92 -11.12 7.47 27.54
CA ASP A 92 -12.37 7.04 26.93
C ASP A 92 -12.05 5.99 25.87
N PHE A 93 -12.35 4.73 26.18
CA PHE A 93 -12.14 3.60 25.29
C PHE A 93 -12.84 3.78 23.94
N ASN A 94 -13.92 4.54 23.88
CA ASN A 94 -14.64 4.82 22.63
C ASN A 94 -13.84 5.70 21.66
N THR A 95 -12.83 6.42 22.15
CA THR A 95 -11.96 7.29 21.33
C THR A 95 -10.60 6.67 21.02
N LEU A 96 -10.32 5.47 21.56
CA LEU A 96 -9.04 4.81 21.39
C LEU A 96 -8.97 4.11 20.04
N LEU A 97 -8.16 4.65 19.12
CA LEU A 97 -7.89 4.03 17.84
C LEU A 97 -6.58 3.25 17.91
N VAL A 98 -6.68 1.91 17.85
CA VAL A 98 -5.52 1.04 17.68
C VAL A 98 -5.19 1.02 16.19
N PRO A 99 -3.99 1.48 15.78
CA PRO A 99 -3.63 1.48 14.37
C PRO A 99 -3.40 0.04 13.91
N THR A 100 -4.13 -0.35 12.88
CA THR A 100 -3.98 -1.63 12.18
C THR A 100 -3.31 -1.42 10.82
N ALA A 101 -2.89 -2.50 10.16
CA ALA A 101 -2.40 -2.44 8.78
C ALA A 101 -3.44 -1.82 7.83
N ASP A 102 -4.72 -2.15 8.02
CA ASP A 102 -5.82 -1.57 7.25
C ASP A 102 -5.95 -0.06 7.48
N SER A 103 -5.83 0.39 8.73
CA SER A 103 -5.88 1.81 9.08
C SER A 103 -4.71 2.57 8.45
N ALA A 104 -3.50 1.98 8.46
CA ALA A 104 -2.33 2.57 7.82
C ALA A 104 -2.52 2.71 6.29
N ARG A 105 -3.00 1.64 5.65
CA ARG A 105 -3.30 1.59 4.21
C ARG A 105 -4.31 2.65 3.79
N ILE A 106 -5.46 2.71 4.47
CA ILE A 106 -6.54 3.67 4.17
C ILE A 106 -6.05 5.11 4.37
N ASN A 107 -5.34 5.39 5.47
CA ASN A 107 -4.81 6.72 5.74
C ASN A 107 -3.81 7.16 4.66
N TYR A 108 -2.94 6.27 4.21
CA TYR A 108 -1.96 6.57 3.16
C TYR A 108 -2.63 6.92 1.84
N VAL A 109 -3.55 6.07 1.36
CA VAL A 109 -4.28 6.31 0.11
C VAL A 109 -5.09 7.61 0.20
N THR A 110 -5.76 7.84 1.33
CA THR A 110 -6.53 9.07 1.57
C THR A 110 -5.64 10.30 1.54
N GLU A 111 -4.46 10.26 2.15
CA GLU A 111 -3.53 11.40 2.16
C GLU A 111 -3.00 11.71 0.75
N ILE A 112 -2.68 10.69 -0.04
CA ILE A 112 -2.32 10.85 -1.45
C ILE A 112 -3.46 11.57 -2.20
N MET A 113 -4.70 11.12 -2.04
CA MET A 113 -5.87 11.72 -2.71
C MET A 113 -6.17 13.14 -2.22
N ARG A 114 -6.04 13.39 -0.90
CA ARG A 114 -6.30 14.69 -0.28
C ARG A 114 -5.29 15.75 -0.70
N SER A 115 -4.09 15.35 -1.12
CA SER A 115 -3.03 16.28 -1.54
C SER A 115 -3.21 16.88 -2.96
N GLN A 116 -4.39 16.71 -3.56
CA GLN A 116 -4.84 17.32 -4.82
C GLN A 116 -5.30 18.78 -4.63
#